data_AF-A0A943GJR3-F1
#
_entry.id   AF-A0A943GJR3-F1
#
_cell.length_a   1.000
_cell.length_b   1.000
_cell.length_c   1.000
_cell.angle_alpha   90.00
_cell.angle_beta   90.00
_cell.angle_gamma   90.00
#
_symmetry.space_group_name_H-M   'P 1'
#
loop_
_entity.id
_entity.type
_entity.pdbx_description
1 polymer ?
#
loop_
_entity_poly.entity_id
_entity_poly.type
_entity_poly.pdbx_seq_one_letter_code
_entity_poly.pdbx_strand_id
1 'polypeptide(L)'
;MGTVKKINDLVWSAIFRFFYPVTDNVYLVIIFVSVFAALIFFGISYFVRRKWKIPLISFGILSILSVCSIGYMTQRLPMIHQRMQTALSTTASIIETSPGYIDAFEKESGIPVNDSLTIVSHLYDMTNAERKAWDAQPEQLYNSLFSTFDQIRGGFFLPDVNSPCFGTGNTVFVMVCLFLIMVGFVIPFDNKKLFFPHILIFLLQCGFVLWITTVSAGAAVGAMSLWLMEETLQDLLKPFRRKKNR
;
A
#
# COMPACT_ATOMS: atom_id res chain seq x y z
N MET A 1 16.88 -9.29 12.76
CA MET A 1 15.64 -8.65 12.27
C MET A 1 15.31 -7.45 13.14
N GLY A 2 15.43 -6.23 12.62
CA GLY A 2 15.44 -4.99 13.44
C GLY A 2 14.13 -4.71 14.18
N THR A 3 14.21 -4.10 15.35
CA THR A 3 13.09 -3.80 16.27
C THR A 3 11.95 -3.03 15.60
N VAL A 4 12.28 -2.06 14.72
CA VAL A 4 11.30 -1.23 14.01
C VAL A 4 10.40 -2.06 13.09
N LYS A 5 10.96 -3.07 12.41
CA LYS A 5 10.21 -3.94 11.50
C LYS A 5 9.16 -4.76 12.24
N LYS A 6 9.53 -5.33 13.41
CA LYS A 6 8.60 -6.09 14.26
C LYS A 6 7.47 -5.22 14.80
N ILE A 7 7.76 -3.98 15.18
CA ILE A 7 6.75 -3.02 15.63
C ILE A 7 5.77 -2.74 14.49
N ASN A 8 6.27 -2.52 13.27
CA ASN A 8 5.43 -2.30 12.10
C ASN A 8 4.49 -3.49 11.85
N ASP A 9 5.02 -4.72 11.86
CA ASP A 9 4.22 -5.93 11.68
C ASP A 9 3.11 -6.05 12.73
N LEU A 10 3.44 -5.75 14.00
CA LEU A 10 2.49 -5.79 15.11
C LEU A 10 1.37 -4.76 14.95
N VAL A 11 1.72 -3.52 14.58
CA VAL A 11 0.74 -2.45 14.33
C VAL A 11 -0.21 -2.85 13.20
N TRP A 12 0.31 -3.34 12.09
CA TRP A 12 -0.52 -3.72 10.95
C TRP A 12 -1.36 -4.97 11.21
N SER A 13 -0.84 -5.95 11.94
CA SER A 13 -1.64 -7.10 12.36
C SER A 13 -2.80 -6.67 13.27
N ALA A 14 -2.59 -5.71 14.18
CA ALA A 14 -3.67 -5.16 14.99
C ALA A 14 -4.70 -4.39 14.14
N ILE A 15 -4.25 -3.60 13.17
CA ILE A 15 -5.13 -2.91 12.21
C ILE A 15 -5.98 -3.91 11.43
N PHE A 16 -5.38 -4.94 10.84
CA PHE A 16 -6.13 -5.94 10.09
C PHE A 16 -7.15 -6.68 10.96
N ARG A 17 -6.79 -7.04 12.19
CA ARG A 17 -7.76 -7.63 13.14
C ARG A 17 -8.93 -6.71 13.47
N PHE A 18 -8.67 -5.42 13.59
CA PHE A 18 -9.71 -4.42 13.83
C PHE A 18 -10.66 -4.27 12.64
N PHE A 19 -10.14 -4.27 11.41
CA PHE A 19 -10.94 -4.13 10.19
C PHE A 19 -11.56 -5.43 9.69
N TYR A 20 -11.10 -6.59 10.16
CA TYR A 20 -11.58 -7.92 9.71
C TYR A 20 -13.11 -8.08 9.68
N PRO A 21 -13.90 -7.58 10.65
CA PRO A 21 -15.37 -7.66 10.58
C PRO A 21 -16.00 -6.81 9.49
N VAL A 22 -15.29 -5.80 8.98
CA VAL A 22 -15.76 -4.82 8.00
C VAL A 22 -15.30 -5.19 6.59
N THR A 23 -14.01 -5.51 6.44
CA THR A 23 -13.40 -5.83 5.16
C THR A 23 -12.13 -6.63 5.36
N ASP A 24 -11.93 -7.58 4.44
CA ASP A 24 -10.70 -8.38 4.32
C ASP A 24 -9.80 -7.87 3.17
N ASN A 25 -10.25 -6.81 2.48
CA ASN A 25 -9.56 -6.24 1.33
C ASN A 25 -8.52 -5.20 1.77
N VAL A 26 -7.25 -5.44 1.41
CA VAL A 26 -6.11 -4.63 1.86
C VAL A 26 -6.18 -3.21 1.29
N TYR A 27 -6.67 -2.98 0.07
CA TYR A 27 -6.81 -1.62 -0.46
C TYR A 27 -7.78 -0.78 0.36
N LEU A 28 -8.92 -1.34 0.74
CA LEU A 28 -9.89 -0.63 1.58
C LEU A 28 -9.31 -0.28 2.95
N VAL A 29 -8.60 -1.23 3.58
CA VAL A 29 -7.90 -0.97 4.85
C VAL A 29 -6.86 0.15 4.68
N ILE A 30 -6.05 0.12 3.61
CA ILE A 30 -5.08 1.17 3.32
C ILE A 30 -5.76 2.54 3.21
N ILE A 31 -6.85 2.64 2.46
CA ILE A 31 -7.59 3.91 2.28
C ILE A 31 -8.10 4.42 3.64
N PHE A 32 -8.75 3.57 4.44
CA PHE A 32 -9.27 3.98 5.76
C PHE A 32 -8.16 4.44 6.70
N VAL A 33 -7.07 3.68 6.78
CA VAL A 33 -5.92 4.03 7.62
C VAL A 33 -5.26 5.32 7.15
N SER A 34 -5.09 5.50 5.84
CA SER A 34 -4.56 6.73 5.25
C SER A 34 -5.42 7.96 5.57
N VAL A 35 -6.75 7.86 5.44
CA VAL A 35 -7.66 8.97 5.78
C VAL A 35 -7.60 9.30 7.27
N PHE A 36 -7.60 8.28 8.14
CA PHE A 36 -7.51 8.48 9.59
C PHE A 36 -6.14 9.07 10.00
N ALA A 37 -5.05 8.58 9.42
CA ALA A 37 -3.72 9.10 9.64
C ALA A 37 -3.59 10.55 9.18
N ALA A 38 -4.15 10.91 8.01
CA ALA A 38 -4.21 12.30 7.54
C ALA A 38 -4.89 13.23 8.54
N LEU A 39 -6.01 12.81 9.16
CA LEU A 39 -6.70 13.59 10.20
C LEU A 39 -5.79 13.81 11.43
N ILE A 40 -5.09 12.78 11.89
CA ILE A 40 -4.16 12.88 13.02
C ILE A 40 -2.98 13.79 12.68
N PHE A 41 -2.33 13.57 11.54
CA PHE A 41 -1.19 14.36 11.10
C PHE A 41 -1.57 15.81 10.88
N PHE A 42 -2.76 16.06 10.34
CA PHE A 42 -3.32 17.39 10.23
C PHE A 42 -3.48 18.06 11.61
N GLY A 43 -4.03 17.35 12.59
CA GLY A 43 -4.17 17.83 13.97
C GLY A 43 -2.83 18.18 14.62
N ILE A 44 -1.81 17.33 14.45
CA ILE A 44 -0.44 17.56 14.94
C ILE A 44 0.15 18.81 14.28
N SER A 45 0.12 18.87 12.95
CA SER A 45 0.64 19.99 12.17
C SER A 45 -0.07 21.31 12.50
N TYR A 46 -1.38 21.27 12.77
CA TYR A 46 -2.14 22.43 13.23
C TYR A 46 -1.67 22.95 14.60
N PHE A 47 -1.45 22.04 15.56
CA PHE A 47 -0.94 22.39 16.89
C PHE A 47 0.49 22.94 16.84
N VAL A 48 1.37 22.29 16.06
CA VAL A 48 2.75 22.73 15.83
C VAL A 48 2.77 24.13 15.22
N ARG A 49 1.96 24.39 14.19
CA ARG A 49 1.83 25.72 13.61
C ARG A 49 1.38 26.77 14.63
N ARG A 50 0.38 26.45 15.46
CA ARG A 50 -0.11 27.39 16.48
C ARG A 50 0.97 27.78 17.49
N LYS A 51 1.83 26.84 17.89
CA LYS A 51 2.87 27.06 18.90
C LYS A 51 4.19 27.59 18.32
N TRP A 52 4.58 27.15 17.11
CA TRP A 52 5.92 27.41 16.53
C TRP A 52 5.88 28.23 15.22
N LYS A 53 4.70 28.62 14.73
CA LYS A 53 4.48 29.38 13.49
C LYS A 53 5.07 28.74 12.21
N ILE A 54 5.35 27.44 12.24
CA ILE A 54 5.82 26.66 11.08
C ILE A 54 4.68 26.58 10.05
N PRO A 55 4.96 26.76 8.74
CA PRO A 55 3.95 26.64 7.69
C PRO A 55 3.37 25.22 7.65
N LEU A 56 2.07 25.12 7.35
CA LEU A 56 1.44 23.84 7.07
C LEU A 56 1.87 23.38 5.69
N ILE A 57 2.46 22.19 5.63
CA ILE A 57 2.87 21.52 4.40
C ILE A 57 2.04 20.24 4.32
N SER A 58 1.28 20.10 3.24
CA SER A 58 0.59 18.85 2.91
C SER A 58 1.60 17.79 2.52
N PHE A 59 1.34 16.54 2.88
CA PHE A 59 2.18 15.38 2.61
C PHE A 59 3.60 15.53 3.17
N GLY A 60 3.68 15.75 4.48
CA GLY A 60 4.93 15.95 5.21
C GLY A 60 5.66 14.66 5.57
N ILE A 61 6.65 14.77 6.47
CA ILE A 61 7.49 13.65 6.92
C ILE A 61 6.66 12.51 7.53
N LEU A 62 5.61 12.82 8.30
CA LEU A 62 4.73 11.81 8.90
C LEU A 62 3.98 11.00 7.83
N SER A 63 3.51 11.68 6.78
CA SER A 63 2.82 11.06 5.64
C SER A 63 3.80 10.16 4.86
N ILE A 64 5.03 10.62 4.62
CA ILE A 64 6.10 9.82 4.00
C ILE A 64 6.41 8.56 4.82
N LEU A 65 6.56 8.67 6.14
CA LEU A 65 6.80 7.54 7.04
C LEU A 65 5.63 6.54 7.02
N SER A 66 4.40 7.04 6.99
CA SER A 66 3.20 6.21 6.88
C SER A 66 3.16 5.46 5.55
N VAL A 67 3.50 6.10 4.43
CA VAL A 67 3.59 5.45 3.12
C VAL A 67 4.68 4.38 3.09
N CYS A 68 5.85 4.64 3.65
CA CYS A 68 6.91 3.63 3.80
C CYS A 68 6.46 2.44 4.65
N SER A 69 5.70 2.70 5.73
CA SER A 69 5.10 1.67 6.58
C SER A 69 4.12 0.79 5.81
N ILE A 70 3.27 1.38 4.96
CA ILE A 70 2.36 0.65 4.05
C ILE A 70 3.17 -0.18 3.04
N GLY A 71 4.17 0.41 2.39
CA GLY A 71 5.01 -0.30 1.40
C GLY A 71 5.66 -1.54 2.00
N TYR A 72 6.27 -1.39 3.18
CA TYR A 72 6.86 -2.52 3.91
C TYR A 72 5.82 -3.58 4.29
N MET A 73 4.65 -3.15 4.74
CA MET A 73 3.54 -4.03 5.11
C MET A 73 3.07 -4.89 3.93
N THR A 74 2.89 -4.28 2.75
CA THR A 74 2.38 -4.99 1.56
C THR A 74 3.30 -6.12 1.09
N GLN A 75 4.61 -6.01 1.31
CA GLN A 75 5.57 -7.07 0.98
C GLN A 75 5.53 -8.25 1.96
N ARG A 76 4.85 -8.11 3.11
CA ARG A 76 4.86 -9.09 4.21
C ARG A 76 3.47 -9.51 4.66
N LEU A 77 2.47 -9.34 3.79
CA LEU A 77 1.07 -9.69 4.06
C LEU A 77 0.87 -11.08 4.68
N PRO A 78 1.55 -12.16 4.26
CA PRO A 78 1.33 -13.50 4.82
C PRO A 78 1.68 -13.60 6.30
N MET A 79 2.53 -12.72 6.82
CA MET A 79 2.95 -12.76 8.22
C MET A 79 2.05 -11.94 9.15
N ILE A 80 1.19 -11.10 8.58
CA ILE A 80 0.34 -10.16 9.32
C ILE A 80 -1.16 -10.39 9.07
N HIS A 81 -1.51 -11.01 7.95
CA HIS A 81 -2.87 -11.24 7.49
C HIS A 81 -3.26 -12.70 7.70
N GLN A 82 -4.01 -12.97 8.76
CA GLN A 82 -4.28 -14.33 9.25
C GLN A 82 -4.88 -15.26 8.19
N ARG A 83 -5.92 -14.82 7.47
CA ARG A 83 -6.57 -15.66 6.44
C ARG A 83 -5.62 -16.05 5.31
N MET A 84 -4.72 -15.13 4.93
CA MET A 84 -3.74 -15.36 3.88
C MET A 84 -2.68 -16.34 4.36
N GLN A 85 -2.22 -16.17 5.59
CA GLN A 85 -1.30 -17.09 6.25
C GLN A 85 -1.89 -18.50 6.26
N THR A 86 -3.13 -18.65 6.71
CA THR A 86 -3.83 -19.94 6.78
C THR A 86 -3.98 -20.56 5.40
N ALA A 87 -4.43 -19.81 4.39
CA ALA A 87 -4.59 -20.33 3.04
C ALA A 87 -3.27 -20.84 2.46
N LEU A 88 -2.18 -20.08 2.64
CA LEU A 88 -0.83 -20.47 2.22
C LEU A 88 -0.31 -21.70 2.97
N SER A 89 -0.42 -21.71 4.31
CA SER A 89 0.07 -22.83 5.11
C SER A 89 -0.70 -24.11 4.81
N THR A 90 -2.03 -24.02 4.66
CA THR A 90 -2.87 -25.17 4.31
C THR A 90 -2.52 -25.70 2.92
N THR A 91 -2.28 -24.81 1.96
CA THR A 91 -1.86 -25.21 0.60
C THR A 91 -0.53 -25.92 0.62
N ALA A 92 0.47 -25.36 1.30
CA ALA A 92 1.77 -26.00 1.44
C ALA A 92 1.69 -27.37 2.12
N SER A 93 0.94 -27.48 3.22
CA SER A 93 0.75 -28.76 3.90
C SER A 93 0.05 -29.81 3.03
N ILE A 94 -0.93 -29.43 2.20
CA ILE A 94 -1.60 -30.37 1.28
C ILE A 94 -0.62 -30.85 0.21
N ILE A 95 0.19 -29.95 -0.36
CA ILE A 95 1.21 -30.31 -1.36
C ILE A 95 2.22 -31.29 -0.75
N GLU A 96 2.70 -31.02 0.47
CA GLU A 96 3.66 -31.89 1.17
C GLU A 96 3.10 -33.26 1.55
N THR A 97 1.78 -33.41 1.61
CA THR A 97 1.15 -34.67 2.04
C THR A 97 1.26 -35.78 0.98
N SER A 98 1.51 -35.44 -0.28
CA SER A 98 1.56 -36.40 -1.39
C SER A 98 2.77 -36.19 -2.29
N PRO A 99 3.61 -37.21 -2.53
CA PRO A 99 4.71 -37.13 -3.49
C PRO A 99 4.25 -36.69 -4.88
N GLY A 100 3.06 -37.13 -5.33
CA GLY A 100 2.52 -36.75 -6.63
C GLY A 100 2.15 -35.26 -6.74
N TYR A 101 1.82 -34.59 -5.63
CA TYR A 101 1.58 -33.14 -5.62
C TYR A 101 2.87 -32.35 -5.56
N ILE A 102 3.90 -32.87 -4.89
CA ILE A 102 5.26 -32.32 -4.93
C ILE A 102 5.78 -32.36 -6.36
N ASP A 103 5.74 -33.53 -7.02
CA ASP A 103 6.20 -33.69 -8.40
C ASP A 103 5.47 -32.75 -9.37
N ALA A 104 4.14 -32.61 -9.20
CA ALA A 104 3.34 -31.69 -10.02
C ALA A 104 3.72 -30.22 -9.78
N PHE A 105 3.94 -29.83 -8.52
CA PHE A 105 4.38 -28.48 -8.17
C PHE A 105 5.78 -28.18 -8.69
N GLU A 106 6.75 -29.09 -8.51
CA GLU A 106 8.13 -28.91 -9.00
C GLU A 106 8.18 -28.79 -10.52
N LYS A 107 7.36 -29.60 -11.21
CA LYS A 107 7.24 -29.56 -12.67
C LYS A 107 6.71 -28.22 -13.18
N GLU A 108 5.69 -27.67 -12.52
CA GLU A 108 5.06 -26.41 -12.93
C GLU A 108 5.86 -25.18 -12.50
N SER A 109 6.36 -25.16 -11.25
CA SER A 109 7.17 -24.06 -10.73
C SER A 109 8.58 -24.01 -11.31
N GLY A 110 9.14 -25.15 -11.71
CA GLY A 110 10.55 -25.30 -12.06
C GLY A 110 11.51 -25.17 -10.86
N ILE A 111 11.00 -25.28 -9.63
CA ILE A 111 11.76 -25.11 -8.39
C ILE A 111 11.68 -26.39 -7.56
N PRO A 112 12.80 -26.91 -7.03
CA PRO A 112 12.79 -28.06 -6.13
C PRO A 112 12.18 -27.68 -4.76
N VAL A 113 11.31 -28.54 -4.25
CA VAL A 113 10.64 -28.39 -2.94
C VAL A 113 11.53 -29.00 -1.86
N ASN A 114 12.22 -28.14 -1.11
CA ASN A 114 13.01 -28.56 0.05
C ASN A 114 12.24 -28.43 1.37
N ASP A 115 11.35 -27.44 1.46
CA ASP A 115 10.55 -27.13 2.64
C ASP A 115 9.24 -26.41 2.26
N SER A 116 8.31 -26.33 3.22
CA SER A 116 7.02 -25.65 3.04
C SER A 116 7.20 -24.16 2.73
N LEU A 117 8.29 -23.55 3.22
CA LEU A 117 8.56 -22.14 3.02
C LEU A 117 8.81 -21.85 1.54
N THR A 118 9.50 -22.74 0.82
CA THR A 118 9.75 -22.63 -0.62
C THR A 118 8.43 -22.57 -1.40
N ILE A 119 7.49 -23.46 -1.07
CA ILE A 119 6.15 -23.49 -1.67
C ILE A 119 5.42 -22.18 -1.38
N VAL A 120 5.37 -21.77 -0.10
CA VAL A 120 4.66 -20.57 0.34
C VAL A 120 5.24 -19.31 -0.31
N SER A 121 6.56 -19.16 -0.36
CA SER A 121 7.21 -18.00 -0.96
C SER A 121 6.93 -17.93 -2.46
N HIS A 122 7.05 -19.06 -3.16
CA HIS A 122 6.80 -19.09 -4.60
C HIS A 122 5.36 -18.69 -4.90
N LEU A 123 4.38 -19.37 -4.29
CA LEU A 123 2.96 -19.08 -4.50
C LEU A 123 2.58 -17.65 -4.11
N TYR A 124 3.24 -17.08 -3.09
CA TYR A 124 3.00 -15.69 -2.68
C TYR A 124 3.48 -14.66 -3.70
N ASP A 125 4.67 -14.86 -4.27
CA ASP A 125 5.35 -13.92 -5.15
C ASP A 125 4.90 -14.02 -6.61
N MET A 126 4.13 -15.05 -6.97
CA MET A 126 3.54 -15.19 -8.30
C MET A 126 2.72 -13.97 -8.71
N THR A 127 3.01 -13.51 -9.93
CA THR A 127 2.25 -12.47 -10.61
C THR A 127 0.86 -12.95 -11.00
N ASN A 128 -0.06 -12.02 -11.23
CA ASN A 128 -1.40 -12.33 -11.75
C ASN A 128 -1.37 -13.10 -13.08
N ALA A 129 -0.34 -12.92 -13.92
CA ALA A 129 -0.21 -13.66 -15.17
C ALA A 129 0.18 -15.11 -14.90
N GLU A 130 1.17 -15.35 -14.04
CA GLU A 130 1.60 -16.69 -13.63
C GLU A 130 0.47 -17.45 -12.93
N ARG A 131 -0.28 -16.79 -12.03
CA ARG A 131 -1.43 -17.43 -11.34
C ARG A 131 -2.52 -17.90 -12.30
N LYS A 132 -2.72 -17.19 -13.42
CA LYS A 132 -3.71 -17.56 -14.45
C LYS A 132 -3.21 -18.64 -15.41
N ALA A 133 -1.89 -18.73 -15.59
CA ALA A 133 -1.26 -19.72 -16.45
C ALA A 133 -0.98 -21.04 -15.70
N TRP A 134 -1.10 -21.04 -14.37
CA TRP A 134 -0.77 -22.15 -13.50
C TRP A 134 -1.60 -23.41 -13.78
N ASP A 135 -0.94 -24.48 -14.18
CA ASP A 135 -1.58 -25.77 -14.50
C ASP A 135 -0.95 -26.93 -13.72
N ALA A 136 -1.23 -26.97 -12.41
CA ALA A 136 -0.78 -28.05 -11.53
C ALA A 136 -1.94 -28.69 -10.75
N GLN A 137 -1.82 -29.98 -10.48
CA GLN A 137 -2.75 -30.71 -9.63
C GLN A 137 -2.38 -30.57 -8.14
N PRO A 138 -3.35 -30.49 -7.21
CA PRO A 138 -4.80 -30.48 -7.47
C PRO A 138 -5.31 -29.06 -7.80
N GLU A 139 -5.99 -28.91 -8.93
CA GLU A 139 -6.41 -27.60 -9.46
C GLU A 139 -7.29 -26.80 -8.48
N GLN A 140 -8.23 -27.48 -7.81
CA GLN A 140 -9.15 -26.85 -6.85
C GLN A 140 -8.41 -26.17 -5.68
N LEU A 141 -7.25 -26.69 -5.29
CA LEU A 141 -6.44 -26.11 -4.22
C LEU A 141 -5.90 -24.75 -4.62
N TYR A 142 -5.29 -24.67 -5.81
CA TYR A 142 -4.75 -23.45 -6.36
C TYR A 142 -5.84 -22.43 -6.68
N ASN A 143 -6.97 -22.88 -7.26
CA ASN A 143 -8.13 -22.01 -7.52
C ASN A 143 -8.66 -21.36 -6.22
N SER A 144 -8.77 -22.13 -5.14
CA SER A 144 -9.19 -21.59 -3.83
C SER A 144 -8.17 -20.62 -3.24
N LEU A 145 -6.86 -20.91 -3.36
CA LEU A 145 -5.79 -20.02 -2.90
C LEU A 145 -5.78 -18.70 -3.69
N PHE A 146 -5.80 -18.77 -5.01
CA PHE A 146 -5.73 -17.60 -5.88
C PHE A 146 -7.00 -16.74 -5.77
N SER A 147 -8.18 -17.36 -5.65
CA SER A 147 -9.40 -16.61 -5.32
C SER A 147 -9.29 -15.89 -3.98
N THR A 148 -8.60 -16.47 -2.99
CA THR A 148 -8.37 -15.81 -1.70
C THR A 148 -7.41 -14.63 -1.85
N PHE A 149 -6.38 -14.74 -2.68
CA PHE A 149 -5.48 -13.62 -2.98
C PHE A 149 -6.20 -12.49 -3.73
N ASP A 150 -7.08 -12.81 -4.68
CA ASP A 150 -7.81 -11.80 -5.43
C ASP A 150 -8.78 -11.00 -4.54
N GLN A 151 -9.36 -11.65 -3.53
CA GLN A 151 -10.22 -10.98 -2.54
C GLN A 151 -9.43 -10.09 -1.57
N ILE A 152 -8.25 -10.54 -1.13
CA ILE A 152 -7.45 -9.85 -0.11
C ILE A 152 -6.54 -8.78 -0.74
N ARG A 153 -5.76 -9.13 -1.77
CA ARG A 153 -4.75 -8.28 -2.42
C ARG A 153 -5.26 -7.58 -3.67
N GLY A 154 -6.18 -8.22 -4.40
CA GLY A 154 -6.82 -7.63 -5.56
C GLY A 154 -8.01 -6.76 -5.16
N GLY A 155 -8.63 -6.08 -6.11
CA GLY A 155 -9.88 -5.36 -5.86
C GLY A 155 -10.29 -4.44 -7.00
N PHE A 156 -11.58 -4.46 -7.34
CA PHE A 156 -12.20 -3.61 -8.36
C PHE A 156 -11.49 -3.70 -9.74
N PHE A 157 -10.62 -2.74 -10.02
CA PHE A 157 -9.82 -2.59 -11.24
C PHE A 157 -8.34 -2.35 -10.91
N LEU A 158 -7.95 -2.53 -9.64
CA LEU A 158 -6.61 -2.32 -9.13
C LEU A 158 -5.79 -3.62 -9.24
N PRO A 159 -4.47 -3.53 -9.50
CA PRO A 159 -3.55 -4.67 -9.50
C PRO A 159 -3.37 -5.21 -8.06
N ASP A 160 -2.52 -6.20 -7.86
CA ASP A 160 -2.23 -6.67 -6.49
C ASP A 160 -1.51 -5.57 -5.69
N VAL A 161 -1.91 -5.39 -4.42
CA VAL A 161 -1.33 -4.37 -3.52
C VAL A 161 0.20 -4.42 -3.39
N ASN A 162 0.81 -5.60 -3.50
CA ASN A 162 2.26 -5.80 -3.39
C ASN A 162 3.01 -5.62 -4.71
N SER A 163 2.30 -5.49 -5.84
CA SER A 163 2.92 -5.38 -7.15
C SER A 163 3.47 -3.98 -7.43
N PRO A 164 4.58 -3.86 -8.19
CA PRO A 164 5.03 -2.58 -8.71
C PRO A 164 4.07 -2.05 -9.79
N CYS A 165 3.86 -0.74 -9.78
CA CYS A 165 3.03 -0.04 -10.76
C CYS A 165 3.82 0.63 -11.87
N PHE A 166 5.03 1.06 -11.56
CA PHE A 166 5.93 1.60 -12.56
C PHE A 166 6.37 0.49 -13.52
N GLY A 167 6.38 0.78 -14.82
CA GLY A 167 6.83 -0.17 -15.87
C GLY A 167 5.80 -1.23 -16.27
N THR A 168 4.74 -1.44 -15.48
CA THR A 168 3.66 -2.41 -15.79
C THR A 168 2.45 -1.77 -16.47
N GLY A 169 2.39 -0.44 -16.56
CA GLY A 169 1.32 0.30 -17.24
C GLY A 169 -0.06 0.12 -16.60
N ASN A 170 -0.10 -0.24 -15.32
CA ASN A 170 -1.34 -0.57 -14.63
C ASN A 170 -2.18 0.67 -14.27
N THR A 171 -3.44 0.44 -13.90
CA THR A 171 -4.43 1.48 -13.57
C THR A 171 -3.96 2.42 -12.46
N VAL A 172 -3.28 1.91 -11.44
CA VAL A 172 -2.73 2.71 -10.32
C VAL A 172 -1.67 3.69 -10.81
N PHE A 173 -0.78 3.29 -11.70
CA PHE A 173 0.24 4.19 -12.23
C PHE A 173 -0.39 5.37 -12.98
N VAL A 174 -1.39 5.11 -13.82
CA VAL A 174 -2.15 6.16 -14.53
C VAL A 174 -2.81 7.10 -13.53
N MET A 175 -3.43 6.56 -12.46
CA MET A 175 -4.01 7.38 -11.39
C MET A 175 -2.99 8.25 -10.67
N VAL A 176 -1.80 7.73 -10.38
CA VAL A 176 -0.71 8.51 -9.79
C VAL A 176 -0.30 9.66 -10.71
N CYS A 177 -0.10 9.40 -12.00
CA CYS A 177 0.26 10.46 -12.95
C CYS A 177 -0.81 11.56 -13.00
N LEU A 178 -2.09 11.19 -13.10
CA LEU A 178 -3.20 12.15 -13.10
C LEU A 178 -3.27 12.94 -11.80
N PHE A 179 -3.06 12.28 -10.66
CA PHE A 179 -3.03 12.92 -9.34
C PHE A 179 -1.89 13.94 -9.23
N LEU A 180 -0.67 13.59 -9.63
CA LEU A 180 0.48 14.50 -9.58
C LEU A 180 0.28 15.72 -10.50
N ILE A 181 -0.32 15.52 -11.68
CA ILE A 181 -0.69 16.61 -12.58
C ILE A 181 -1.71 17.53 -11.89
N MET A 182 -2.78 16.96 -11.30
CA MET A 182 -3.80 17.73 -10.58
C MET A 182 -3.20 18.58 -9.47
N VAL A 183 -2.37 18.00 -8.59
CA VAL A 183 -1.72 18.74 -7.50
C VAL A 183 -0.73 19.79 -8.04
N GLY A 184 0.01 19.45 -9.09
CA GLY A 184 0.96 20.35 -9.75
C GLY A 184 0.29 21.59 -10.33
N PHE A 185 -0.96 21.49 -10.80
CA PHE A 185 -1.72 22.65 -11.27
C PHE A 185 -2.17 23.59 -10.14
N VAL A 186 -2.34 23.11 -8.90
CA VAL A 186 -2.85 23.92 -7.77
C VAL A 186 -1.76 24.83 -7.17
N ILE A 187 -0.52 24.36 -7.11
CA ILE A 187 0.63 25.04 -6.49
C ILE A 187 0.98 26.41 -7.12
N PRO A 188 1.01 26.59 -8.45
CA PRO A 188 1.42 27.87 -9.04
C PRO A 188 0.46 29.04 -8.77
N PHE A 189 -0.75 28.80 -8.27
CA PHE A 189 -1.74 29.85 -8.05
C PHE A 189 -1.68 30.53 -6.68
N ASP A 190 -0.97 29.97 -5.68
CA ASP A 190 -1.24 30.32 -4.27
C ASP A 190 -0.24 31.26 -3.57
N ASN A 191 0.91 31.68 -4.17
CA ASN A 191 1.69 32.87 -3.75
C ASN A 191 3.00 33.05 -4.53
N LYS A 192 3.16 34.14 -5.30
CA LYS A 192 4.35 34.41 -6.13
C LYS A 192 5.68 34.58 -5.35
N LYS A 193 5.65 34.94 -4.06
CA LYS A 193 6.86 35.25 -3.26
C LYS A 193 7.57 34.04 -2.66
N LEU A 194 6.92 32.87 -2.58
CA LEU A 194 7.46 31.63 -1.99
C LEU A 194 7.49 30.47 -3.01
N PHE A 195 7.38 30.80 -4.30
CA PHE A 195 7.22 29.86 -5.41
C PHE A 195 8.35 28.82 -5.48
N PHE A 196 9.61 29.26 -5.40
CA PHE A 196 10.78 28.38 -5.56
C PHE A 196 10.90 27.29 -4.48
N PRO A 197 10.86 27.59 -3.16
CA PRO A 197 10.94 26.53 -2.15
C PRO A 197 9.73 25.59 -2.15
N HIS A 198 8.53 26.06 -2.53
CA HIS A 198 7.35 25.20 -2.61
C HIS A 198 7.43 24.23 -3.79
N ILE A 199 7.97 24.67 -4.93
CA ILE A 199 8.20 23.80 -6.08
C ILE A 199 9.26 22.75 -5.77
N LEU A 200 10.34 23.13 -5.07
CA LEU A 200 11.37 22.17 -4.69
C LEU A 200 10.79 21.07 -3.79
N ILE A 201 10.00 21.44 -2.78
CA ILE A 201 9.32 20.47 -1.90
C ILE A 201 8.36 19.60 -2.70
N PHE A 202 7.57 20.19 -3.60
CA PHE A 202 6.66 19.46 -4.46
C PHE A 202 7.39 18.45 -5.36
N LEU A 203 8.49 18.85 -6.00
CA LEU A 203 9.29 17.95 -6.82
C LEU A 203 9.87 16.79 -6.00
N LEU A 204 10.28 17.04 -4.76
CA LEU A 204 10.71 15.98 -3.84
C LEU A 204 9.57 15.02 -3.48
N GLN A 205 8.36 15.55 -3.23
CA GLN A 205 7.18 14.73 -2.95
C GLN A 205 6.76 13.91 -4.17
N CYS A 206 6.77 14.50 -5.37
CA CYS A 206 6.56 13.81 -6.63
C CYS A 206 7.59 12.71 -6.85
N GLY A 207 8.88 13.01 -6.62
CA GLY A 207 9.96 12.03 -6.71
C GLY A 207 9.75 10.86 -5.75
N PHE A 208 9.33 11.12 -4.52
CA PHE A 208 9.00 10.09 -3.55
C PHE A 208 7.79 9.23 -3.98
N VAL A 209 6.70 9.85 -4.46
CA VAL A 209 5.52 9.13 -4.93
C VAL A 209 5.84 8.31 -6.18
N LEU A 210 6.63 8.82 -7.11
CA LEU A 210 7.08 8.03 -8.26
C LEU A 210 7.99 6.87 -7.82
N TRP A 211 8.89 7.09 -6.86
CA TRP A 211 9.69 6.01 -6.30
C TRP A 211 8.82 4.93 -5.63
N ILE A 212 7.80 5.29 -4.85
CA ILE A 212 6.96 4.27 -4.19
C ILE A 212 6.18 3.42 -5.22
N THR A 213 5.89 3.94 -6.41
CA THR A 213 5.26 3.15 -7.48
C THR A 213 6.13 2.02 -8.01
N THR A 214 7.45 2.04 -7.79
CA THR A 214 8.34 0.90 -8.10
C THR A 214 8.31 -0.17 -7.02
N VAL A 215 7.74 0.12 -5.85
CA VAL A 215 7.74 -0.75 -4.67
C VAL A 215 6.39 -1.44 -4.48
N SER A 216 5.28 -0.70 -4.51
CA SER A 216 3.97 -1.22 -4.11
C SER A 216 2.82 -0.34 -4.61
N ALA A 217 1.84 -0.98 -5.25
CA ALA A 217 0.58 -0.39 -5.65
C ALA A 217 -0.24 0.11 -4.45
N GLY A 218 -0.28 -0.69 -3.38
CA GLY A 218 -0.99 -0.32 -2.16
C GLY A 218 -0.40 0.95 -1.53
N ALA A 219 0.93 1.05 -1.48
CA ALA A 219 1.60 2.23 -0.94
C ALA A 219 1.37 3.48 -1.80
N ALA A 220 1.33 3.34 -3.12
CA ALA A 220 0.98 4.45 -4.03
C ALA A 220 -0.46 4.95 -3.79
N VAL A 221 -1.43 4.05 -3.64
CA VAL A 221 -2.81 4.42 -3.28
C VAL A 221 -2.88 5.07 -1.90
N GLY A 222 -2.14 4.56 -0.93
CA GLY A 222 -2.03 5.15 0.40
C GLY A 222 -1.45 6.55 0.38
N ALA A 223 -0.43 6.80 -0.47
CA ALA A 223 0.18 8.11 -0.65
C ALA A 223 -0.80 9.12 -1.26
N MET A 224 -1.50 8.75 -2.33
CA MET A 224 -2.53 9.61 -2.94
C MET A 224 -3.64 9.93 -1.94
N SER A 225 -4.12 8.93 -1.20
CA SER A 225 -5.20 9.11 -0.21
C SER A 225 -4.79 10.04 0.93
N LEU A 226 -3.59 9.87 1.47
CA LEU A 226 -3.01 10.75 2.50
C LEU A 226 -2.89 12.18 1.98
N TRP A 227 -2.26 12.36 0.82
CA TRP A 227 -2.00 13.68 0.26
C TRP A 227 -3.31 14.41 -0.07
N LEU A 228 -4.24 13.75 -0.77
CA LEU A 228 -5.54 14.32 -1.12
C LEU A 228 -6.33 14.76 0.11
N MET A 229 -6.35 13.93 1.17
CA MET A 229 -7.07 14.25 2.40
C MET A 229 -6.42 15.42 3.15
N GLU A 230 -5.09 15.45 3.24
CA GLU A 230 -4.37 16.56 3.88
C GLU A 230 -4.57 17.90 3.15
N GLU A 231 -4.53 17.91 1.81
CA GLU A 231 -4.84 19.12 1.02
C GLU A 231 -6.28 19.58 1.24
N THR A 232 -7.23 18.66 1.20
CA THR A 232 -8.65 18.96 1.42
C THR A 232 -8.88 19.58 2.81
N LEU A 233 -8.27 19.02 3.85
CA LEU A 233 -8.36 19.54 5.23
C LEU A 233 -7.73 20.94 5.33
N GLN A 234 -6.62 21.19 4.65
CA GLN A 234 -5.97 22.50 4.65
C GLN A 234 -6.82 23.55 3.93
N ASP A 235 -7.43 23.19 2.80
CA ASP A 235 -8.32 24.05 2.02
C ASP A 235 -9.60 24.41 2.78
N LEU A 236 -10.25 23.44 3.44
CA LEU A 236 -11.44 23.68 4.28
C LEU A 236 -11.19 24.73 5.38
N LEU A 237 -9.95 24.88 5.84
CA LEU A 237 -9.57 25.83 6.90
C LEU A 237 -9.03 27.17 6.38
N LYS A 238 -8.78 27.34 5.08
CA LYS A 238 -8.44 28.64 4.46
C LYS A 238 -9.46 29.75 4.79
N PRO A 239 -10.79 29.54 4.70
CA PRO A 239 -11.76 30.60 5.01
C PRO A 239 -11.77 31.05 6.47
N PHE A 240 -11.56 30.14 7.43
CA PHE A 240 -11.46 30.49 8.85
C PHE A 240 -10.18 31.27 9.20
N ARG A 241 -9.11 31.12 8.42
CA ARG A 241 -7.87 31.92 8.57
C ARG A 241 -8.03 33.36 8.12
N ARG A 242 -8.82 33.64 7.07
CA ARG A 242 -9.03 35.00 6.55
C ARG A 242 -9.85 35.88 7.51
N LYS A 243 -10.74 35.30 8.32
CA LYS A 243 -11.56 36.04 9.31
C LYS A 243 -10.79 36.51 10.55
N LYS A 244 -9.63 35.92 10.88
CA LYS A 244 -8.86 36.29 12.09
C LYS A 244 -7.83 37.41 11.85
N ASN A 245 -7.59 37.78 10.59
CA ASN A 245 -6.65 38.82 10.18
C ASN A 245 -7.35 40.11 9.69
N ARG A 246 -8.66 40.25 9.95
CA ARG A 246 -9.41 41.51 9.91
C ARG A 246 -9.85 41.84 11.33
#